data_AF-A0A6B2BZ32-F1
#
_entry.id   AF-A0A6B2BZ32-F1
#
_cell.length_a   1.000
_cell.length_b   1.000
_cell.length_c   1.000
_cell.angle_alpha   90.00
_cell.angle_beta   90.00
_cell.angle_gamma   90.00
#
_symmetry.space_group_name_H-M   'P 1'
#
loop_
_entity.id
_entity.type
_entity.pdbx_description
1 polymer ?
#
loop_
_entity_poly.entity_id
_entity_poly.type
_entity_poly.pdbx_seq_one_letter_code
_entity_poly.pdbx_strand_id
1 'polypeptide(L)'
;GKHAGRTINTAVFINEPLSINDLVEIVKVITEAKCGALMEYGLKITGTVTDAVAAGTSHLSGKVRFAGTATPLGSEVGREVYISVMRVLEKDLKHF
;
A
#
# COMPACT_ATOMS: atom_id res chain seq x y z
N GLY A 1 -19.41 12.34 2.12
CA GLY A 1 -19.76 11.14 2.92
C GLY A 1 -19.26 11.29 4.34
N LYS A 2 -19.70 10.42 5.27
CA LYS A 2 -19.45 10.46 6.73
C LYS A 2 -17.96 10.51 7.17
N HIS A 3 -17.02 10.39 6.22
CA HIS A 3 -15.57 10.47 6.40
C HIS A 3 -14.89 11.52 5.51
N ALA A 4 -15.66 12.43 4.90
CA ALA A 4 -15.13 13.49 4.04
C ALA A 4 -14.18 14.38 4.86
N GLY A 5 -12.88 14.32 4.54
CA GLY A 5 -11.82 15.08 5.21
C GLY A 5 -10.69 14.24 5.81
N ARG A 6 -10.81 12.91 5.86
CA ARG A 6 -9.71 12.00 6.24
C ARG A 6 -9.32 11.15 5.04
N THR A 7 -8.04 11.05 4.72
CA THR A 7 -7.53 10.27 3.58
C THR A 7 -6.23 9.60 3.95
N ILE A 8 -5.97 8.44 3.35
CA ILE A 8 -4.73 7.67 3.57
C ILE A 8 -4.10 7.42 2.20
N ASN A 9 -3.15 8.29 1.88
CA ASN A 9 -2.34 8.16 0.68
C ASN A 9 -1.13 7.28 0.97
N THR A 10 -0.86 6.31 0.11
CA THR A 10 0.25 5.38 0.27
C THR A 10 1.12 5.38 -0.97
N ALA A 11 2.42 5.58 -0.78
CA ALA A 11 3.40 5.50 -1.85
C ALA A 11 4.51 4.53 -1.43
N VAL A 12 4.91 3.65 -2.35
CA VAL A 12 6.06 2.76 -2.16
C VAL A 12 7.05 2.97 -3.28
N PHE A 13 8.32 3.15 -2.93
CA PHE A 13 9.42 3.22 -3.89
C PHE A 13 10.30 1.99 -3.73
N ILE A 14 10.48 1.24 -4.81
CA ILE A 14 11.23 -0.02 -4.83
C ILE A 14 12.57 0.22 -5.49
N ASN A 15 13.66 -0.05 -4.77
CA ASN A 15 15.02 0.12 -5.28
C ASN A 15 15.51 -1.07 -6.13
N GLU A 16 14.63 -1.59 -6.99
CA GLU A 16 14.91 -2.64 -7.96
C GLU A 16 14.25 -2.30 -9.29
N PRO A 17 14.82 -2.70 -10.45
CA PRO A 17 14.19 -2.50 -11.75
C PRO A 17 12.91 -3.34 -11.90
N LEU A 18 11.80 -2.68 -12.22
CA LEU A 18 10.50 -3.31 -12.38
C LEU A 18 9.84 -2.93 -13.69
N SER A 19 9.08 -3.86 -14.27
CA SER A 19 8.22 -3.56 -15.41
C SER A 19 6.96 -2.80 -14.96
N ILE A 20 6.24 -2.19 -15.92
CA ILE A 20 4.94 -1.59 -15.64
C ILE A 20 3.95 -2.63 -15.08
N ASN A 21 3.99 -3.86 -15.58
CA ASN A 21 3.11 -4.94 -15.09
C ASN A 21 3.44 -5.31 -13.64
N ASP A 22 4.72 -5.31 -13.29
CA ASP A 22 5.18 -5.56 -11.92
C ASP A 22 4.68 -4.44 -11.00
N LEU A 23 4.76 -3.17 -11.45
CA LEU A 23 4.23 -2.03 -10.70
C LEU A 23 2.72 -2.09 -10.50
N VAL A 24 1.95 -2.58 -11.49
CA VAL A 24 0.50 -2.81 -11.34
C VAL A 24 0.22 -3.85 -10.26
N GLU A 25 0.95 -4.96 -10.26
CA GLU A 25 0.86 -5.96 -9.18
C GLU A 25 1.21 -5.35 -7.82
N ILE A 26 2.25 -4.51 -7.75
CA ILE A 26 2.63 -3.81 -6.53
C ILE A 26 1.51 -2.86 -6.05
N VAL A 27 0.86 -2.10 -6.93
CA VAL A 27 -0.30 -1.26 -6.55
C VAL A 27 -1.41 -2.10 -5.90
N LYS A 28 -1.68 -3.30 -6.42
CA LYS A 28 -2.61 -4.25 -5.81
C LYS A 28 -2.14 -4.67 -4.42
N VAL A 29 -0.87 -5.09 -4.27
CA VAL A 29 -0.28 -5.47 -2.97
C VAL A 29 -0.43 -4.35 -1.94
N ILE A 30 -0.08 -3.12 -2.30
CA ILE A 30 -0.19 -1.94 -1.41
C ILE A 30 -1.65 -1.74 -0.98
N THR A 31 -2.58 -1.88 -1.92
CA THR A 31 -4.03 -1.72 -1.67
C THR A 31 -4.53 -2.79 -0.71
N GLU A 32 -4.19 -4.06 -0.93
CA GLU A 32 -4.57 -5.19 -0.05
C GLU A 32 -4.02 -5.00 1.37
N ALA A 33 -2.74 -4.64 1.50
CA ALA A 33 -2.09 -4.43 2.78
C ALA A 33 -2.71 -3.25 3.56
N LYS A 34 -2.97 -2.13 2.89
CA LYS A 34 -3.68 -0.98 3.50
C LYS A 34 -5.07 -1.38 3.98
N CYS A 35 -5.85 -2.05 3.13
CA CYS A 35 -7.19 -2.51 3.51
C CYS A 35 -7.13 -3.44 4.72
N GLY A 36 -6.20 -4.40 4.72
CA GLY A 36 -5.99 -5.33 5.83
C GLY A 36 -5.72 -4.60 7.14
N ALA A 37 -4.79 -3.64 7.14
CA ALA A 37 -4.48 -2.83 8.32
C ALA A 37 -5.70 -2.04 8.83
N LEU A 38 -6.45 -1.38 7.94
CA LEU A 38 -7.64 -0.61 8.33
C LEU A 38 -8.75 -1.50 8.91
N MET A 39 -8.94 -2.68 8.33
CA MET A 39 -9.93 -3.65 8.81
C MET A 39 -9.53 -4.21 10.18
N GLU A 40 -8.26 -4.61 10.34
CA GLU A 40 -7.74 -5.18 11.58
C GLU A 40 -7.71 -4.15 12.72
N TYR A 41 -7.42 -2.89 12.41
CA TYR A 41 -7.54 -1.78 13.37
C TYR A 41 -9.00 -1.51 13.79
N GLY A 42 -9.98 -2.07 13.09
CA GLY A 42 -11.41 -1.98 13.46
C GLY A 42 -12.20 -0.88 12.74
N LEU A 43 -11.60 -0.15 11.79
CA LEU A 43 -12.31 0.88 11.02
C LEU A 43 -13.30 0.30 10.01
N LYS A 44 -13.13 -0.98 9.61
CA LYS A 44 -14.02 -1.71 8.67
C LYS A 44 -14.28 -0.95 7.35
N ILE A 45 -13.23 -0.33 6.81
CA ILE A 45 -13.22 0.36 5.51
C ILE A 45 -12.02 -0.09 4.67
N THR A 46 -12.07 0.13 3.36
CA THR A 46 -10.95 -0.10 2.43
C THR A 46 -10.14 1.17 2.13
N GLY A 47 -10.62 2.31 2.63
CA GLY A 47 -10.07 3.64 2.36
C GLY A 47 -11.18 4.68 2.27
N THR A 48 -10.84 5.87 1.79
CA THR A 48 -11.79 6.95 1.50
C THR A 48 -11.82 7.31 0.02
N VAL A 49 -12.81 8.11 -0.40
CA VAL A 49 -13.03 8.49 -1.81
C VAL A 49 -11.89 9.31 -2.42
N THR A 50 -10.97 9.83 -1.61
CA THR A 50 -9.82 10.63 -2.05
C THR A 50 -8.47 9.93 -1.86
N ASP A 51 -8.45 8.67 -1.42
CA ASP A 51 -7.20 7.95 -1.22
C ASP A 51 -6.48 7.72 -2.55
N ALA A 52 -5.16 7.93 -2.55
CA ALA A 52 -4.27 7.59 -3.65
C ALA A 52 -3.29 6.47 -3.24
N VAL A 53 -3.00 5.58 -4.21
CA VAL A 53 -1.95 4.56 -4.10
C VAL A 53 -0.98 4.76 -5.24
N ALA A 54 0.32 4.83 -4.93
CA ALA A 54 1.38 4.99 -5.90
C ALA A 54 2.49 3.96 -5.68
N ALA A 55 3.04 3.45 -6.78
CA ALA A 55 4.21 2.59 -6.80
C ALA A 55 5.27 3.18 -7.74
N GLY A 56 6.50 3.24 -7.26
CA GLY A 56 7.66 3.70 -8.01
C GLY A 56 8.78 2.65 -7.98
N THR A 57 9.66 2.73 -8.96
CA THR A 57 10.83 1.87 -9.11
C THR A 57 12.05 2.71 -9.44
N SER A 58 13.25 2.23 -9.11
CA SER A 58 14.52 2.85 -9.50
C SER A 58 14.60 3.14 -11.01
N HIS A 59 14.13 2.24 -11.87
CA HIS A 59 14.03 2.42 -13.32
C HIS A 59 13.11 1.37 -13.94
N LEU A 60 12.50 1.70 -15.09
CA LEU A 60 11.63 0.76 -15.81
C LEU A 60 12.46 -0.35 -16.48
N SER A 61 12.04 -1.58 -16.23
CA SER A 61 12.57 -2.79 -16.86
C SER A 61 11.66 -3.23 -18.01
N GLY A 62 12.26 -3.65 -19.13
CA GLY A 62 11.53 -4.35 -20.19
C GLY A 62 11.23 -5.83 -19.85
N LYS A 63 11.84 -6.37 -18.80
CA LYS A 63 11.58 -7.74 -18.31
C LYS A 63 10.46 -7.71 -17.30
N VAL A 64 9.39 -8.45 -17.58
CA VAL A 64 8.27 -8.67 -16.66
C VAL A 64 8.66 -9.73 -15.63
N ARG A 65 8.37 -9.45 -14.35
CA ARG A 65 8.48 -10.39 -13.23
C ARG A 65 7.10 -10.50 -12.56
N PHE A 66 6.83 -11.61 -11.90
CA PHE A 66 5.71 -11.62 -10.96
C PHE A 66 6.13 -10.81 -9.73
N ALA A 67 5.28 -9.87 -9.30
CA ALA A 67 5.51 -9.02 -8.12
C ALA A 67 4.33 -9.01 -7.14
N GLY A 68 3.36 -9.92 -7.32
CA GLY A 68 2.20 -10.05 -6.45
C GLY A 68 2.55 -10.57 -5.05
N THR A 69 1.57 -10.59 -4.16
CA THR A 69 1.70 -10.89 -2.72
C THR A 69 2.41 -12.22 -2.41
N ALA A 70 2.29 -13.22 -3.29
CA ALA A 70 2.93 -14.53 -3.13
C ALA A 70 4.43 -14.55 -3.48
N THR A 71 4.98 -13.46 -4.00
CA THR A 71 6.41 -13.34 -4.35
C THR A 71 7.20 -12.75 -3.18
N PRO A 72 8.52 -12.99 -3.08
CA PRO A 72 9.33 -12.39 -2.01
C PRO A 72 9.19 -10.86 -1.93
N LEU A 73 9.31 -10.18 -3.09
CA LEU A 73 9.15 -8.73 -3.18
C LEU A 73 7.75 -8.27 -2.77
N GLY A 74 6.70 -8.88 -3.33
CA GLY A 74 5.33 -8.49 -3.02
C GLY A 74 4.96 -8.74 -1.56
N SER A 75 5.41 -9.87 -0.98
CA SER A 75 5.21 -10.16 0.44
C SER A 75 5.88 -9.13 1.35
N GLU A 76 7.11 -8.73 1.01
CA GLU A 76 7.85 -7.70 1.75
C GLU A 76 7.17 -6.34 1.67
N VAL A 77 6.78 -5.91 0.46
CA VAL A 77 6.05 -4.65 0.26
C VAL A 77 4.73 -4.66 1.05
N GLY A 78 3.96 -5.75 0.97
CA GLY A 78 2.71 -5.88 1.70
C GLY A 78 2.91 -5.77 3.22
N ARG A 79 3.92 -6.45 3.76
CA ARG A 79 4.27 -6.38 5.19
C ARG A 79 4.65 -4.96 5.63
N GLU A 80 5.52 -4.28 4.88
CA GLU A 80 5.98 -2.93 5.23
C GLU A 80 4.87 -1.88 5.12
N VAL A 81 3.99 -1.99 4.12
CA VAL A 81 2.81 -1.13 4.00
C VAL A 81 1.88 -1.34 5.19
N TYR A 82 1.54 -2.59 5.51
CA TYR A 82 0.67 -2.92 6.64
C TYR A 82 1.20 -2.33 7.94
N ILE A 83 2.48 -2.57 8.26
CA ILE A 83 3.13 -2.05 9.48
C ILE A 83 3.11 -0.52 9.49
N SER A 84 3.40 0.11 8.36
CA SER A 84 3.42 1.57 8.25
C SER A 84 2.04 2.17 8.48
N VAL A 85 0.99 1.58 7.91
CA VAL A 85 -0.40 2.02 8.12
C VAL A 85 -0.80 1.85 9.58
N MET A 86 -0.52 0.69 10.20
CA MET A 86 -0.81 0.47 11.62
C MET A 86 -0.11 1.49 12.52
N ARG A 87 1.16 1.80 12.26
CA ARG A 87 1.93 2.83 13.00
C ARG A 87 1.31 4.22 12.87
N VAL A 88 0.88 4.60 11.66
CA VAL A 88 0.22 5.90 11.43
C VAL A 88 -1.12 5.95 12.16
N LEU A 89 -1.94 4.90 12.06
CA LEU A 89 -3.21 4.80 12.78
C LEU A 89 -3.01 4.92 14.29
N GLU A 90 -2.04 4.20 14.86
CA GLU A 90 -1.70 4.32 16.27
C GLU A 90 -1.23 5.72 16.66
N LYS A 91 -0.42 6.38 15.84
CA LYS A 91 0.08 7.72 16.13
C LYS A 91 -1.04 8.75 16.08
N ASP A 92 -1.82 8.75 15.01
CA ASP A 92 -2.83 9.78 14.77
C ASP A 92 -4.06 9.58 15.65
N LEU A 93 -4.40 8.33 16.01
CA LEU A 93 -5.54 8.05 16.88
C LEU A 93 -5.21 8.14 18.38
N LYS A 94 -3.92 8.18 18.77
CA LYS A 94 -3.48 8.51 20.15
C LYS A 94 -3.54 10.00 20.49
N HIS A 95 -3.78 10.87 19.51
CA HIS A 95 -3.93 12.32 19.72
C HIS A 95 -5.40 12.79 19.75
N PHE A 96 -6.33 11.87 20.07
CA PHE A 96 -7.72 12.19 20.39
C PHE A 96 -8.00 11.95 21.88
#